data_AF-A0A923WJ04-F1
#
_entry.id   AF-A0A923WJ04-F1
#
_cell.length_a   1.000
_cell.length_b   1.000
_cell.length_c   1.000
_cell.angle_alpha   90.00
_cell.angle_beta   90.00
_cell.angle_gamma   90.00
#
_symmetry.space_group_name_H-M   'P 1'
#
loop_
_entity.id
_entity.type
_entity.pdbx_description
1 polymer ?
#
loop_
_entity_poly.entity_id
_entity_poly.type
_entity_poly.pdbx_seq_one_letter_code
_entity_poly.pdbx_strand_id
1 'polypeptide(L)'
;MHSPFKKISYTCILMFSFLFCSHAQQFNIVPNATDLGGGIYKLTSNVNDQLGYIWNKQVHDLTKPLTVEGQFLFSSGAHDGADGICFVMQDQCAAGSGISVGGGIGYSGMKGKSIAVEFDTYENINNGASNQDNHDPAFDHAAIVQMGIVDHGNPVNTVFPTPVLMNAANQDVEDGNWHDFKIIYTPGGAFQVYFDNV
;
A
#
# COMPACT_ATOMS: atom_id res chain seq x y z
N MET A 1 -58.60 10.55 60.20
CA MET A 1 -58.71 9.40 59.29
C MET A 1 -57.58 9.50 58.28
N HIS A 2 -56.73 8.49 58.21
CA HIS A 2 -55.46 8.48 57.46
C HIS A 2 -55.69 8.42 55.94
N SER A 3 -55.03 9.29 55.18
CA SER A 3 -54.86 9.17 53.72
C SER A 3 -53.41 8.80 53.42
N PRO A 4 -53.11 7.80 52.56
CA PRO A 4 -51.74 7.37 52.31
C PRO A 4 -51.12 8.22 51.19
N PHE A 5 -49.97 8.85 51.48
CA PHE A 5 -49.14 9.46 50.44
C PHE A 5 -48.47 8.36 49.60
N LYS A 6 -48.87 8.23 48.33
CA LYS A 6 -48.19 7.38 47.33
C LYS A 6 -46.86 8.04 46.93
N LYS A 7 -45.73 7.38 47.19
CA LYS A 7 -44.42 7.79 46.64
C LYS A 7 -44.39 7.47 45.15
N ILE A 8 -44.24 8.50 44.31
CA ILE A 8 -43.99 8.35 42.87
C ILE A 8 -42.48 8.43 42.69
N SER A 9 -41.88 7.34 42.21
CA SER A 9 -40.45 7.28 41.85
C SER A 9 -40.31 7.59 40.37
N TYR A 10 -39.58 8.64 40.03
CA TYR A 10 -39.19 8.93 38.65
C TYR A 10 -37.81 8.32 38.39
N THR A 11 -37.76 7.20 37.70
CA THR A 11 -36.49 6.66 37.20
C THR A 11 -36.09 7.45 35.96
N CYS A 12 -35.06 8.28 36.09
CA CYS A 12 -34.46 9.01 34.98
C CYS A 12 -33.52 8.07 34.22
N ILE A 13 -33.93 7.59 33.04
CA ILE A 13 -33.06 6.81 32.16
C ILE A 13 -32.14 7.81 31.45
N LEU A 14 -30.88 7.89 31.87
CA LEU A 14 -29.83 8.57 31.12
C LEU A 14 -29.53 7.74 29.85
N MET A 15 -30.05 8.15 28.69
CA MET A 15 -29.54 7.65 27.42
C MET A 15 -28.18 8.30 27.17
N PHE A 16 -27.11 7.55 27.41
CA PHE A 16 -25.77 7.89 26.93
C PHE A 16 -25.75 7.64 25.42
N SER A 17 -26.01 8.69 24.63
CA SER A 17 -25.78 8.64 23.19
C SER A 17 -24.28 8.53 22.95
N PHE A 18 -23.80 7.31 22.68
CA PHE A 18 -22.46 7.11 22.13
C PHE A 18 -22.42 7.83 20.78
N LEU A 19 -21.65 8.92 20.72
CA LEU A 19 -21.23 9.55 19.48
C LEU A 19 -20.34 8.54 18.76
N PHE A 20 -20.95 7.66 17.96
CA PHE A 20 -20.22 6.95 16.93
C PHE A 20 -19.81 8.01 15.91
N CYS A 21 -18.55 8.45 15.97
CA CYS A 21 -17.94 9.10 14.82
C CYS A 21 -17.85 8.03 13.74
N SER A 22 -18.84 8.00 12.84
CA SER A 22 -18.75 7.20 11.64
C SER A 22 -17.56 7.73 10.84
N HIS A 23 -16.42 7.05 10.89
CA HIS A 23 -15.36 7.26 9.92
C HIS A 23 -15.96 6.83 8.58
N ALA A 24 -16.23 7.79 7.70
CA ALA A 24 -16.40 7.46 6.29
C ALA A 24 -15.16 6.65 5.87
N GLN A 25 -15.34 5.53 5.16
CA GLN A 25 -14.22 4.72 4.67
C GLN A 25 -13.21 5.64 3.98
N GLN A 26 -12.00 5.76 4.53
CA GLN A 26 -10.95 6.65 4.05
C GLN A 26 -10.46 6.24 2.65
N PHE A 27 -10.58 4.95 2.33
CA PHE A 27 -10.07 4.36 1.11
C PHE A 27 -11.18 3.83 0.20
N ASN A 28 -10.96 3.93 -1.11
CA ASN A 28 -11.61 3.08 -2.11
C ASN A 28 -10.83 1.76 -2.15
N ILE A 29 -11.51 0.65 -1.90
CA ILE A 29 -10.91 -0.70 -1.87
C ILE A 29 -11.41 -1.45 -3.10
N VAL A 30 -10.49 -2.00 -3.87
CA VAL A 30 -10.71 -2.34 -5.28
C VAL A 30 -9.69 -3.38 -5.75
N PRO A 31 -10.08 -4.24 -6.70
CA PRO A 31 -10.58 -5.60 -6.44
C PRO A 31 -9.65 -6.45 -5.56
N ASN A 32 -10.10 -7.58 -5.01
CA ASN A 32 -9.34 -8.50 -4.13
C ASN A 32 -8.87 -7.94 -2.77
N ALA A 33 -8.63 -6.63 -2.67
CA ALA A 33 -8.30 -6.00 -1.41
C ALA A 33 -9.47 -6.10 -0.41
N THR A 34 -9.16 -6.40 0.85
CA THR A 34 -10.14 -6.56 1.94
C THR A 34 -9.72 -5.73 3.15
N ASP A 35 -10.65 -4.95 3.69
CA ASP A 35 -10.52 -4.31 5.00
C ASP A 35 -10.73 -5.35 6.10
N LEU A 36 -9.68 -5.64 6.86
CA LEU A 36 -9.74 -6.59 7.99
C LEU A 36 -10.13 -5.89 9.31
N GLY A 37 -10.33 -4.57 9.29
CA GLY A 37 -10.54 -3.73 10.46
C GLY A 37 -9.24 -3.36 11.17
N GLY A 38 -9.34 -2.43 12.12
CA GLY A 38 -8.18 -2.02 12.94
C GLY A 38 -7.06 -1.33 12.16
N GLY A 39 -7.33 -0.83 10.94
CA GLY A 39 -6.31 -0.24 10.07
C GLY A 39 -5.51 -1.25 9.25
N ILE A 40 -5.92 -2.53 9.25
CA ILE A 40 -5.24 -3.60 8.51
C ILE A 40 -6.00 -3.86 7.20
N TYR A 41 -5.26 -3.83 6.10
CA TYR A 41 -5.78 -4.13 4.77
C TYR A 41 -4.99 -5.27 4.15
N LYS A 42 -5.69 -6.29 3.67
CA LYS A 42 -5.09 -7.35 2.88
C LYS A 42 -5.29 -7.03 1.40
N LEU A 43 -4.22 -6.72 0.67
CA LEU A 43 -4.30 -6.33 -0.75
C LEU A 43 -4.54 -7.54 -1.66
N THR A 44 -3.83 -8.63 -1.43
CA THR A 44 -3.93 -9.88 -2.20
C THR A 44 -4.12 -11.07 -1.26
N SER A 45 -4.81 -12.11 -1.74
CA SER A 45 -4.83 -13.41 -1.05
C SER A 45 -3.71 -14.28 -1.62
N ASN A 46 -3.25 -15.29 -0.89
CA ASN A 46 -2.25 -16.26 -1.35
C ASN A 46 -2.86 -17.21 -2.41
N VAL A 47 -3.11 -16.67 -3.59
CA VAL A 47 -3.61 -17.30 -4.81
C VAL A 47 -2.93 -16.57 -5.96
N ASN A 48 -2.73 -17.24 -7.10
CA ASN A 48 -2.11 -16.62 -8.26
C ASN A 48 -2.99 -15.51 -8.87
N ASP A 49 -2.35 -14.63 -9.64
CA ASP A 49 -3.00 -13.60 -10.47
C ASP A 49 -3.93 -12.65 -9.69
N GLN A 50 -3.54 -12.31 -8.45
CA GLN A 50 -4.28 -11.35 -7.63
C GLN A 50 -3.73 -9.95 -7.82
N LEU A 51 -4.65 -8.99 -7.84
CA LEU A 51 -4.35 -7.57 -7.83
C LEU A 51 -5.33 -6.88 -6.91
N GLY A 52 -4.84 -6.13 -5.94
CA GLY A 52 -5.67 -5.30 -5.09
C GLY A 52 -4.95 -4.08 -4.57
N TYR A 53 -5.74 -3.04 -4.32
CA TYR A 53 -5.23 -1.74 -3.95
C TYR A 53 -6.25 -0.98 -3.10
N ILE A 54 -5.73 -0.05 -2.30
CA ILE A 54 -6.52 0.87 -1.48
C ILE A 54 -6.14 2.31 -1.84
N TRP A 55 -7.09 3.09 -2.35
CA TRP A 55 -6.84 4.48 -2.75
C TRP A 55 -7.43 5.45 -1.76
N ASN A 56 -6.63 6.40 -1.28
CA ASN A 56 -7.17 7.48 -0.46
C ASN A 56 -8.21 8.26 -1.27
N LYS A 57 -9.41 8.46 -0.71
CA LYS A 57 -10.48 9.22 -1.36
C LYS A 57 -10.19 10.71 -1.46
N GLN A 58 -9.25 11.22 -0.66
CA GLN A 58 -8.84 12.61 -0.67
C GLN A 58 -7.61 12.81 -1.56
N VAL A 59 -7.70 13.80 -2.44
CA VAL A 59 -6.56 14.24 -3.27
C VAL A 59 -5.57 14.99 -2.39
N HIS A 60 -4.29 14.67 -2.52
CA HIS A 60 -3.22 15.39 -1.83
C HIS A 60 -2.66 16.52 -2.71
N ASP A 61 -2.44 17.68 -2.10
CA ASP A 61 -1.81 18.83 -2.73
C ASP A 61 -0.28 18.69 -2.65
N LEU A 62 0.37 18.37 -3.78
CA LEU A 62 1.82 18.17 -3.87
C LEU A 62 2.65 19.44 -3.60
N THR A 63 2.04 20.61 -3.40
CA THR A 63 2.76 21.77 -2.84
C THR A 63 3.03 21.65 -1.34
N LYS A 64 2.47 20.61 -0.69
CA LYS A 64 2.63 20.30 0.73
C LYS A 64 3.35 18.97 0.92
N PRO A 65 4.16 18.84 1.98
CA PRO A 65 4.80 17.57 2.29
C PRO A 65 3.78 16.48 2.59
N LEU A 66 4.17 15.24 2.34
CA LEU A 66 3.41 14.05 2.68
C LEU A 66 4.33 13.06 3.38
N THR A 67 3.85 12.47 4.47
CA THR A 67 4.49 11.33 5.12
C THR A 67 3.48 10.19 5.17
N VAL A 68 3.88 9.03 4.67
CA VAL A 68 3.12 7.79 4.76
C VAL A 68 4.00 6.79 5.48
N GLU A 69 3.52 6.26 6.58
CA GLU A 69 4.23 5.27 7.38
C GLU A 69 3.25 4.22 7.88
N GLY A 70 3.76 3.02 8.11
CA GLY A 70 2.97 1.88 8.51
C GLY A 70 3.81 0.62 8.48
N GLN A 71 3.14 -0.52 8.34
CA GLN A 71 3.80 -1.81 8.28
C GLN A 71 3.29 -2.62 7.10
N PHE A 72 4.19 -3.37 6.47
CA PHE A 72 3.85 -4.41 5.50
C PHE A 72 4.05 -5.78 6.11
N LEU A 73 3.23 -6.73 5.69
CA LEU A 73 3.40 -8.15 5.98
C LEU A 73 3.44 -8.85 4.63
N PHE A 74 4.62 -9.34 4.26
CA PHE A 74 4.78 -10.18 3.08
C PHE A 74 4.41 -11.63 3.41
N SER A 75 4.21 -12.44 2.38
CA SER A 75 3.83 -13.84 2.58
C SER A 75 4.92 -14.59 3.37
N SER A 76 4.56 -15.68 4.03
CA SER A 76 5.53 -16.53 4.73
C SER A 76 5.66 -17.86 3.99
N GLY A 77 6.80 -18.12 3.34
CA GLY A 77 7.10 -19.44 2.81
C GLY A 77 7.94 -19.45 1.53
N ALA A 78 9.09 -20.15 1.63
CA ALA A 78 9.94 -20.63 0.53
C ALA A 78 10.13 -19.64 -0.64
N HIS A 79 10.90 -18.57 -0.44
CA HIS A 79 11.65 -17.80 -1.48
C HIS A 79 10.93 -17.43 -2.79
N ASP A 80 9.59 -17.53 -2.86
CA ASP A 80 8.82 -17.53 -4.11
C ASP A 80 7.56 -16.65 -3.99
N GLY A 81 7.45 -15.81 -2.96
CA GLY A 81 6.27 -14.99 -2.67
C GLY A 81 6.19 -13.74 -3.53
N ALA A 82 5.60 -13.84 -4.72
CA ALA A 82 5.48 -12.71 -5.65
C ALA A 82 4.19 -11.87 -5.45
N ASP A 83 4.13 -10.61 -5.91
CA ASP A 83 5.15 -9.82 -6.62
C ASP A 83 5.55 -8.53 -5.84
N GLY A 84 5.02 -8.34 -4.61
CA GLY A 84 5.33 -7.18 -3.78
C GLY A 84 4.20 -6.15 -3.64
N ILE A 85 4.54 -4.95 -3.15
CA ILE A 85 3.59 -3.85 -2.83
C ILE A 85 4.14 -2.50 -3.32
N CYS A 86 3.26 -1.63 -3.85
CA CYS A 86 3.61 -0.25 -4.17
C CYS A 86 2.82 0.78 -3.36
N PHE A 87 3.50 1.85 -2.94
CA PHE A 87 2.86 3.14 -2.69
C PHE A 87 2.84 3.95 -3.98
N VAL A 88 1.70 4.52 -4.35
CA VAL A 88 1.55 5.22 -5.63
C VAL A 88 0.94 6.60 -5.45
N MET A 89 1.49 7.59 -6.14
CA MET A 89 0.85 8.89 -6.40
C MET A 89 0.57 9.04 -7.88
N GLN A 90 -0.63 9.49 -8.24
CA GLN A 90 -1.04 9.67 -9.63
C GLN A 90 -1.92 10.91 -9.82
N ASP A 91 -1.96 11.44 -11.04
CA ASP A 91 -2.72 12.64 -11.40
C ASP A 91 -4.13 12.36 -11.96
N GLN A 92 -4.46 11.10 -12.25
CA GLN A 92 -5.80 10.70 -12.68
C GLN A 92 -6.59 10.12 -11.50
N CYS A 93 -7.92 10.28 -11.48
CA CYS A 93 -8.78 9.58 -10.50
C CYS A 93 -9.27 8.22 -11.03
N ALA A 94 -8.77 7.77 -12.19
CA ALA A 94 -9.13 6.49 -12.80
C ALA A 94 -8.36 5.35 -12.13
N ALA A 95 -8.69 5.07 -10.87
CA ALA A 95 -8.11 4.00 -10.08
C ALA A 95 -8.09 2.67 -10.87
N GLY A 96 -6.89 2.19 -11.20
CA GLY A 96 -6.64 0.85 -11.72
C GLY A 96 -7.04 0.57 -13.16
N SER A 97 -7.28 1.57 -14.01
CA SER A 97 -7.48 1.30 -15.44
C SER A 97 -6.14 0.99 -16.12
N GLY A 98 -6.00 -0.24 -16.59
CA GLY A 98 -4.85 -0.68 -17.39
C GLY A 98 -3.60 -1.08 -16.61
N ILE A 99 -3.68 -1.21 -15.29
CA ILE A 99 -2.60 -1.79 -14.47
C ILE A 99 -2.58 -3.33 -14.58
N SER A 100 -1.40 -3.95 -14.55
CA SER A 100 -1.25 -5.40 -14.68
C SER A 100 -0.99 -6.13 -13.36
N VAL A 101 -1.34 -7.42 -13.34
CA VAL A 101 -0.98 -8.40 -12.29
C VAL A 101 0.46 -8.90 -12.49
N GLY A 102 0.96 -9.75 -11.59
CA GLY A 102 2.30 -10.32 -11.71
C GLY A 102 3.37 -9.25 -11.46
N GLY A 103 4.51 -9.39 -12.14
CA GLY A 103 5.60 -8.39 -12.15
C GLY A 103 5.21 -7.00 -12.62
N GLY A 104 3.96 -6.74 -12.99
CA GLY A 104 3.45 -5.38 -13.09
C GLY A 104 3.20 -4.69 -11.75
N ILE A 105 3.22 -5.43 -10.64
CA ILE A 105 3.05 -5.01 -9.24
C ILE A 105 1.85 -4.07 -9.00
N GLY A 106 0.82 -4.16 -9.84
CA GLY A 106 -0.34 -3.26 -9.80
C GLY A 106 -0.05 -1.81 -10.19
N TYR A 107 1.08 -1.54 -10.85
CA TYR A 107 1.49 -0.22 -11.30
C TYR A 107 1.78 -0.14 -12.80
N SER A 108 2.39 -1.17 -13.38
CA SER A 108 2.72 -1.22 -14.80
C SER A 108 1.48 -1.01 -15.68
N GLY A 109 1.56 -0.08 -16.63
CA GLY A 109 0.46 0.30 -17.51
C GLY A 109 -0.43 1.44 -17.01
N MET A 110 -0.22 1.92 -15.78
CA MET A 110 -0.91 3.09 -15.22
C MET A 110 -0.82 4.30 -16.15
N LYS A 111 -1.95 5.00 -16.32
CA LYS A 111 -2.07 6.15 -17.24
C LYS A 111 -1.90 7.47 -16.50
N GLY A 112 -1.42 8.47 -17.24
CA GLY A 112 -1.18 9.81 -16.70
C GLY A 112 0.20 9.96 -16.09
N LYS A 113 0.38 11.01 -15.29
CA LYS A 113 1.61 11.18 -14.51
C LYS A 113 1.45 10.44 -13.20
N SER A 114 2.41 9.56 -12.94
CA SER A 114 2.45 8.79 -11.71
C SER A 114 3.87 8.53 -11.27
N ILE A 115 4.05 8.36 -9.98
CA ILE A 115 5.25 7.84 -9.33
C ILE A 115 4.81 6.72 -8.40
N ALA A 116 5.56 5.63 -8.37
CA ALA A 116 5.45 4.59 -7.37
C ALA A 116 6.76 4.46 -6.60
N VAL A 117 6.63 4.15 -5.32
CA VAL A 117 7.68 3.51 -4.52
C VAL A 117 7.28 2.05 -4.43
N GLU A 118 8.06 1.16 -5.03
CA GLU A 118 7.84 -0.27 -4.97
C GLU A 118 8.70 -0.93 -3.90
N PHE A 119 8.16 -2.00 -3.34
CA PHE A 119 8.79 -2.94 -2.43
C PHE A 119 8.54 -4.31 -3.07
N ASP A 120 9.45 -4.71 -3.94
CA ASP A 120 9.34 -5.84 -4.85
C ASP A 120 10.06 -7.06 -4.26
N THR A 121 9.32 -8.17 -4.18
CA THR A 121 9.76 -9.43 -3.57
C THR A 121 10.03 -10.51 -4.62
N TYR A 122 10.10 -10.16 -5.90
CA TYR A 122 10.27 -11.15 -6.97
C TYR A 122 11.11 -10.64 -8.14
N GLU A 123 12.17 -11.36 -8.48
CA GLU A 123 13.02 -11.04 -9.62
C GLU A 123 12.32 -11.34 -10.96
N ASN A 124 11.75 -10.33 -11.62
CA ASN A 124 11.21 -10.47 -12.97
C ASN A 124 12.27 -10.19 -14.04
N ILE A 125 13.09 -11.20 -14.33
CA ILE A 125 14.00 -11.22 -15.49
C ILE A 125 13.44 -12.05 -16.64
N ASN A 126 13.70 -11.64 -17.88
CA ASN A 126 13.38 -12.46 -19.04
C ASN A 126 14.31 -13.67 -19.13
N ASN A 127 13.82 -14.81 -18.64
CA ASN A 127 14.48 -16.11 -18.70
C ASN A 127 13.95 -17.02 -19.81
N GLY A 128 13.13 -16.48 -20.72
CA GLY A 128 12.46 -17.24 -21.80
C GLY A 128 11.18 -17.98 -21.37
N ALA A 129 10.80 -17.94 -20.09
CA ALA A 129 9.53 -18.48 -19.58
C ALA A 129 8.50 -17.37 -19.25
N SER A 130 8.97 -16.20 -18.80
CA SER A 130 8.17 -14.97 -18.66
C SER A 130 8.43 -14.04 -19.86
N ASN A 131 7.38 -13.34 -20.32
CA ASN A 131 7.51 -12.30 -21.35
C ASN A 131 7.79 -10.91 -20.76
N GLN A 132 7.94 -10.82 -19.44
CA GLN A 132 8.14 -9.57 -18.72
C GLN A 132 9.57 -9.52 -18.18
N ASP A 133 10.31 -8.53 -18.65
CA ASP A 133 11.66 -8.18 -18.19
C ASP A 133 11.57 -6.82 -17.52
N ASN A 134 11.65 -6.79 -16.20
CA ASN A 134 11.71 -5.54 -15.45
C ASN A 134 13.15 -5.13 -15.13
N HIS A 135 14.14 -5.95 -15.51
CA HIS A 135 15.53 -5.77 -15.11
C HIS A 135 15.71 -5.67 -13.59
N ASP A 136 14.94 -6.47 -12.85
CA ASP A 136 15.02 -6.52 -11.39
C ASP A 136 16.38 -7.08 -10.95
N PRO A 137 16.92 -6.61 -9.81
CA PRO A 137 18.03 -7.27 -9.17
C PRO A 137 17.62 -8.63 -8.59
N ALA A 138 18.60 -9.52 -8.40
CA ALA A 138 18.42 -10.85 -7.78
C ALA A 138 18.21 -10.82 -6.25
N PHE A 139 17.55 -9.79 -5.73
CA PHE A 139 17.22 -9.63 -4.32
C PHE A 139 15.97 -8.77 -4.16
N ASP A 140 15.26 -8.97 -3.05
CA ASP A 140 14.13 -8.15 -2.64
C ASP A 140 14.54 -6.68 -2.53
N HIS A 141 13.88 -5.83 -3.29
CA HIS A 141 14.35 -4.47 -3.51
C HIS A 141 13.25 -3.42 -3.38
N ALA A 142 13.69 -2.21 -3.03
CA ALA A 142 12.87 -1.02 -3.13
C ALA A 142 13.39 -0.12 -4.24
N ALA A 143 12.47 0.50 -4.98
CA ALA A 143 12.82 1.43 -6.04
C ALA A 143 11.76 2.52 -6.19
N ILE A 144 12.14 3.60 -6.89
CA ILE A 144 11.19 4.63 -7.33
C ILE A 144 11.08 4.53 -8.84
N VAL A 145 9.85 4.36 -9.32
CA VAL A 145 9.53 4.22 -10.74
C VAL A 145 8.42 5.19 -11.13
N GLN A 146 8.29 5.52 -12.41
CA GLN A 146 7.33 6.53 -12.86
C GLN A 146 6.58 6.17 -14.15
N MET A 147 5.49 6.91 -14.39
CA MET A 147 4.71 6.85 -15.63
C MET A 147 4.14 5.45 -15.94
N GLY A 148 3.87 4.64 -14.90
CA GLY A 148 3.37 3.28 -15.06
C GLY A 148 4.35 2.33 -15.76
N ILE A 149 5.66 2.57 -15.62
CA ILE A 149 6.72 1.71 -16.15
C ILE A 149 7.53 1.19 -14.97
N VAL A 150 7.56 -0.13 -14.78
CA VAL A 150 8.29 -0.81 -13.68
C VAL A 150 9.69 -1.27 -14.11
N ASP A 151 9.96 -1.32 -15.40
CA ASP A 151 11.25 -1.73 -15.95
C ASP A 151 12.40 -0.78 -15.55
N HIS A 152 13.36 -1.27 -14.76
CA HIS A 152 14.54 -0.56 -14.27
C HIS A 152 15.57 -0.26 -15.36
N GLY A 153 15.54 -1.00 -16.46
CA GLY A 153 16.33 -0.75 -17.66
C GLY A 153 15.76 0.38 -18.52
N ASN A 154 14.52 0.81 -18.27
CA ASN A 154 13.88 1.84 -19.06
C ASN A 154 14.48 3.23 -18.78
N PRO A 155 14.87 4.01 -19.82
CA PRO A 155 15.39 5.36 -19.64
C PRO A 155 14.49 6.30 -18.82
N VAL A 156 13.17 6.06 -18.80
CA VAL A 156 12.22 6.82 -17.98
C VAL A 156 12.53 6.71 -16.49
N ASN A 157 13.02 5.56 -16.01
CA ASN A 157 13.28 5.34 -14.58
C ASN A 157 14.71 5.73 -14.16
N THR A 158 15.59 6.11 -15.10
CA THR A 158 16.99 6.50 -14.81
C THR A 158 17.18 7.83 -14.06
N VAL A 159 16.08 8.58 -13.83
CA VAL A 159 16.11 9.81 -13.03
C VAL A 159 16.13 9.54 -11.52
N PHE A 160 15.87 8.30 -11.11
CA PHE A 160 15.94 7.84 -9.73
C PHE A 160 17.19 6.98 -9.52
N PRO A 161 17.62 6.79 -8.25
CA PRO A 161 18.63 5.79 -7.94
C PRO A 161 18.20 4.39 -8.43
N THR A 162 19.20 3.57 -8.76
CA THR A 162 18.99 2.14 -9.03
C THR A 162 18.33 1.46 -7.84
N PRO A 163 17.62 0.33 -8.07
CA PRO A 163 17.05 -0.48 -7.00
C PRO A 163 18.01 -0.72 -5.83
N VAL A 164 17.47 -0.64 -4.60
CA VAL A 164 18.22 -0.86 -3.37
C VAL A 164 17.68 -2.07 -2.62
N LEU A 165 18.58 -2.83 -2.00
CA LEU A 165 18.21 -3.95 -1.14
C LEU A 165 17.34 -3.46 0.02
N MET A 166 16.16 -4.07 0.21
CA MET A 166 15.23 -3.64 1.27
C MET A 166 15.77 -3.87 2.67
N ASN A 167 16.39 -5.03 2.90
CA ASN A 167 16.95 -5.39 4.20
C ASN A 167 18.39 -5.90 4.03
N ALA A 168 19.35 -5.14 4.56
CA ALA A 168 20.77 -5.49 4.45
C ALA A 168 21.16 -6.79 5.17
N ALA A 169 20.34 -7.26 6.12
CA ALA A 169 20.55 -8.50 6.85
C ALA A 169 19.78 -9.68 6.24
N ASN A 170 18.82 -9.42 5.34
CA ASN A 170 17.96 -10.44 4.76
C ASN A 170 17.59 -10.08 3.31
N GLN A 171 18.03 -10.87 2.34
CA GLN A 171 17.77 -10.60 0.92
C GLN A 171 16.38 -11.02 0.44
N ASP A 172 15.59 -11.61 1.33
CA ASP A 172 14.21 -12.07 1.13
C ASP A 172 13.41 -11.58 2.34
N VAL A 173 12.51 -10.61 2.16
CA VAL A 173 11.71 -10.03 3.26
C VAL A 173 10.42 -10.80 3.52
N GLU A 174 10.26 -11.99 2.93
CA GLU A 174 9.07 -12.85 3.01
C GLU A 174 9.17 -13.80 4.23
N ASP A 175 9.51 -13.21 5.38
CA ASP A 175 9.82 -13.92 6.63
C ASP A 175 8.59 -14.15 7.53
N GLY A 176 7.42 -13.66 7.12
CA GLY A 176 6.16 -13.73 7.86
C GLY A 176 6.05 -12.75 9.03
N ASN A 177 6.96 -11.78 9.15
CA ASN A 177 6.91 -10.71 10.13
C ASN A 177 6.43 -9.40 9.51
N TRP A 178 6.01 -8.49 10.39
CA TRP A 178 5.68 -7.13 9.99
C TRP A 178 6.97 -6.30 9.85
N HIS A 179 7.10 -5.62 8.72
CA HIS A 179 8.20 -4.70 8.41
C HIS A 179 7.73 -3.26 8.42
N ASP A 180 8.48 -2.37 9.05
CA ASP A 180 8.16 -0.95 9.10
C ASP A 180 8.50 -0.30 7.77
N PHE A 181 7.62 0.55 7.24
CA PHE A 181 7.97 1.41 6.10
C PHE A 181 7.67 2.88 6.42
N LYS A 182 8.44 3.77 5.79
CA LYS A 182 8.18 5.20 5.81
C LYS A 182 8.57 5.85 4.51
N ILE A 183 7.66 6.62 3.95
CA ILE A 183 7.85 7.39 2.71
C ILE A 183 7.60 8.85 3.05
N ILE A 184 8.59 9.69 2.74
CA ILE A 184 8.52 11.14 2.91
C ILE A 184 8.63 11.77 1.53
N TYR A 185 7.58 12.49 1.13
CA TYR A 185 7.60 13.38 -0.01
C TYR A 185 7.79 14.82 0.47
N THR A 186 8.79 15.51 -0.10
CA THR A 186 9.00 16.94 0.08
C THR A 186 8.65 17.70 -1.20
N PRO A 187 7.91 18.83 -1.10
CA PRO A 187 7.60 19.65 -2.26
C PRO A 187 8.85 19.99 -3.07
N GLY A 188 8.76 19.84 -4.39
CA GLY A 188 9.92 19.93 -5.29
C GLY A 188 10.40 18.58 -5.83
N GLY A 189 9.80 17.46 -5.40
CA GLY A 189 9.98 16.15 -6.03
C GLY A 189 10.94 15.20 -5.29
N ALA A 190 11.37 15.55 -4.08
CA ALA A 190 12.26 14.69 -3.30
C ALA A 190 11.45 13.62 -2.55
N PHE A 191 11.92 12.38 -2.65
CA PHE A 191 11.43 11.24 -1.88
C PHE A 191 12.53 10.72 -0.96
N GLN A 192 12.14 10.33 0.24
CA GLN A 192 12.94 9.51 1.14
C GLN A 192 12.11 8.28 1.46
N VAL A 193 12.70 7.11 1.30
CA VAL A 193 12.07 5.82 1.52
C VAL A 193 12.88 5.11 2.57
N TYR A 194 12.20 4.58 3.58
CA TYR A 194 12.77 3.79 4.65
C TYR A 194 12.03 2.48 4.76
N PHE A 195 12.78 1.40 5.01
CA PHE A 195 12.26 0.07 5.28
C PHE A 195 13.01 -0.48 6.50
N ASP A 196 12.32 -1.01 7.50
CA ASP A 196 12.90 -1.45 8.78
C ASP A 196 13.82 -0.39 9.44
N ASN A 197 13.46 0.89 9.28
CA ASN A 197 14.17 2.06 9.82
C ASN A 197 15.56 2.33 9.22
N VAL A 198 15.89 1.75 8.05
CA VAL A 198 17.08 2.09 7.24
C VAL A 198 16.71 2.86 5.99
#